data_AF-A0A2U3LRV6-F1
#
_entry.id   AF-A0A2U3LRV6-F1
#
_cell.length_a   1.000
_cell.length_b   1.000
_cell.length_c   1.000
_cell.angle_alpha   90.00
_cell.angle_beta   90.00
_cell.angle_gamma   90.00
#
_symmetry.space_group_name_H-M   'P 1'
#
loop_
_entity.id
_entity.type
_entity.pdbx_description
1 polymer ?
#
loop_
_entity_poly.entity_id
_entity_poly.type
_entity_poly.pdbx_seq_one_letter_code
_entity_poly.pdbx_strand_id
1 'polypeptide(L)' 'MVALSFNVLASSVAGPAISYALGQGATLVAALWGLLIWKEFRAAPAGTQKYLVLMLGGYTAGLILIGAASQ' A
#
# COMPACT_ATOMS: atom_id res chain seq x y z
N MET A 1 -0.57 -14.10 -13.93
CA MET A 1 0.04 -15.23 -13.20
C MET A 1 1.49 -14.98 -12.79
N VAL A 2 2.26 -14.18 -13.55
CA VAL A 2 3.65 -13.81 -13.21
C VAL A 2 3.81 -13.17 -11.82
N ALA A 3 2.92 -12.25 -11.44
CA ALA A 3 2.95 -11.61 -10.12
C ALA A 3 2.76 -12.60 -8.96
N LEU A 4 1.94 -13.64 -9.17
CA LEU A 4 1.68 -14.68 -8.17
C LEU A 4 2.91 -15.57 -7.98
N SER A 5 3.58 -15.93 -9.09
CA SER A 5 4.80 -16.74 -9.07
C SER A 5 5.95 -16.06 -8.33
N PHE A 6 6.12 -14.74 -8.52
CA PHE A 6 7.12 -13.96 -7.77
C PHE A 6 6.78 -13.82 -6.27
N ASN A 7 5.50 -13.70 -5.92
CA ASN A 7 5.07 -13.65 -4.53
C ASN A 7 5.37 -14.99 -3.80
N VAL A 8 5.13 -16.12 -4.45
CA VAL A 8 5.41 -17.47 -3.90
C VAL A 8 6.92 -17.72 -3.75
N LEU A 9 7.74 -17.29 -4.71
CA LEU A 9 9.21 -17.37 -4.63
C LEU A 9 9.81 -16.46 -3.55
N ALA A 10 9.20 -15.31 -3.29
CA ALA A 10 9.61 -14.42 -2.20
C ALA A 10 9.20 -14.98 -0.82
N SER A 11 8.04 -15.67 -0.74
CA SER A 11 7.51 -16.29 0.48
C SER A 11 8.40 -17.40 1.05
N SER A 12 9.17 -18.08 0.20
CA SER A 12 10.08 -19.16 0.63
C SER A 12 11.39 -18.66 1.26
N VAL A 13 11.83 -17.45 0.93
CA VAL A 13 13.05 -16.81 1.48
C VAL A 13 12.71 -15.79 2.57
N ALA A 14 11.53 -15.20 2.50
CA ALA A 14 11.08 -14.19 3.43
C ALA A 14 9.63 -14.54 3.80
N GLY A 15 9.41 -14.94 5.05
CA GLY A 15 8.19 -15.62 5.48
C GLY A 15 6.86 -14.87 5.23
N PRO A 16 5.74 -15.37 5.79
CA PRO A 16 4.36 -14.88 5.54
C PRO A 16 4.18 -13.35 5.56
N ALA A 17 4.98 -12.65 6.36
CA ALA A 17 5.04 -11.20 6.45
C ALA A 17 5.37 -10.49 5.11
N ILE A 18 6.24 -11.04 4.27
CA ILE A 18 6.62 -10.42 2.98
C ILE A 18 5.50 -10.58 1.95
N SER A 19 4.87 -11.76 1.86
CA SER A 19 3.69 -11.94 0.99
C SER A 19 2.55 -11.01 1.39
N TYR A 20 2.34 -10.78 2.69
CA TYR A 20 1.34 -9.84 3.20
C TYR A 20 1.69 -8.39 2.89
N ALA A 21 2.95 -7.99 3.10
CA ALA A 21 3.47 -6.67 2.75
C ALA A 21 3.39 -6.39 1.23
N LEU A 22 3.66 -7.40 0.39
CA LEU A 22 3.58 -7.27 -1.08
C LEU A 22 2.12 -7.10 -1.54
N GLY A 23 1.20 -7.86 -0.96
CA GLY A 23 -0.23 -7.78 -1.27
C GLY A 23 -0.87 -6.46 -0.84
N GLN A 24 -0.52 -5.97 0.35
CA GLN A 24 -1.04 -4.71 0.88
C GLN A 24 -0.32 -3.47 0.30
N GLY A 25 0.96 -3.63 -0.09
CA GLY A 25 1.74 -2.59 -0.76
C GLY A 25 1.20 -2.24 -2.16
N ALA A 26 0.63 -3.20 -2.89
CA ALA A 26 0.04 -2.96 -4.20
C ALA A 26 -1.11 -1.92 -4.17
N THR A 27 -1.95 -1.96 -3.13
CA THR A 27 -3.03 -0.99 -2.91
C THR A 27 -2.48 0.43 -2.72
N LEU A 28 -1.37 0.54 -2.00
CA LEU A 28 -0.68 1.79 -1.70
C LEU A 28 -0.06 2.41 -2.96
N VAL A 29 0.57 1.59 -3.79
CA VAL A 29 1.14 2.00 -5.09
C VAL A 29 0.04 2.46 -6.05
N ALA A 30 -1.08 1.74 -6.13
CA ALA A 30 -2.21 2.13 -6.98
C ALA A 30 -2.81 3.48 -6.54
N ALA A 31 -3.00 3.68 -5.23
CA ALA A 31 -3.49 4.94 -4.68
C ALA A 31 -2.52 6.10 -4.97
N LEU A 32 -1.21 5.90 -4.79
CA LEU A 32 -0.18 6.89 -5.09
C LEU A 32 -0.15 7.26 -6.58
N TRP A 33 -0.33 6.28 -7.48
CA TRP A 33 -0.39 6.52 -8.92
C TRP A 33 -1.59 7.39 -9.31
N GLY A 34 -2.79 7.09 -8.78
CA GLY A 34 -4.00 7.90 -9.00
C GLY A 34 -3.86 9.33 -8.46
N LEU A 35 -3.18 9.50 -7.31
CA LEU A 35 -2.98 10.80 -6.68
C LEU A 35 -1.91 11.67 -7.34
N LEU A 36 -0.76 11.08 -7.69
CA LEU A 36 0.41 11.84 -8.13
C LEU A 36 0.44 12.06 -9.65
N ILE A 37 0.09 11.02 -10.42
CA ILE A 37 0.22 11.03 -11.88
C ILE A 37 -1.09 11.43 -12.52
N TRP A 38 -2.19 10.81 -12.09
CA TRP A 38 -3.50 11.18 -12.61
C TRP A 38 -4.01 12.49 -12.00
N LYS A 39 -3.53 12.85 -10.80
CA LYS A 39 -4.03 13.99 -10.01
C LYS A 39 -5.55 13.98 -9.98
N GLU A 40 -6.13 12.83 -9.69
CA GLU A 40 -7.57 12.59 -9.81
C GLU A 40 -8.41 13.56 -8.96
N PHE A 41 -7.81 14.09 -7.89
CA PHE A 41 -8.42 15.08 -7.00
C PHE A 41 -8.04 16.54 -7.34
N ARG A 42 -7.52 16.85 -8.53
CA ARG A 42 -7.13 18.22 -8.91
C ARG A 42 -8.33 19.18 -9.01
N ALA A 43 -9.53 18.65 -9.27
CA ALA A 43 -10.79 19.40 -9.25
C ALA A 43 -11.52 19.32 -7.88
N ALA A 44 -10.96 18.63 -6.89
CA ALA A 44 -11.60 18.43 -5.61
C ALA A 44 -11.45 19.67 -4.69
N PRO A 45 -12.43 19.92 -3.79
CA PRO A 45 -12.41 21.07 -2.89
C PRO A 45 -11.12 21.14 -2.05
N ALA A 46 -10.69 22.38 -1.77
CA ALA A 46 -9.49 22.68 -0.99
C ALA A 46 -9.58 22.01 0.40
N GLY A 47 -8.72 21.02 0.64
CA GLY A 47 -8.71 20.22 1.87
C GLY A 47 -8.74 18.70 1.62
N THR A 48 -9.27 18.25 0.48
CA THR A 48 -9.35 16.82 0.12
C THR A 48 -7.99 16.15 0.12
N GLN A 49 -6.95 16.85 -0.34
CA GLN A 49 -5.57 16.35 -0.33
C GLN A 49 -5.06 16.07 1.09
N LYS A 50 -5.48 16.86 2.10
CA LYS A 50 -5.07 16.64 3.49
C LYS A 50 -5.68 15.36 4.05
N TYR A 51 -6.96 15.10 3.76
CA TYR A 51 -7.64 13.85 4.15
C TYR A 51 -7.06 12.63 3.45
N LEU A 52 -6.68 12.74 2.17
CA LEU A 52 -6.02 11.68 1.42
C LEU A 52 -4.65 11.30 1.99
N VAL A 53 -3.83 12.29 2.34
CA VAL A 53 -2.54 12.05 3.02
C VAL A 53 -2.77 11.41 4.39
N LEU A 54 -3.80 11.83 5.13
CA LEU A 54 -4.14 11.27 6.44
C LEU A 54 -4.62 9.81 6.34
N MET A 55 -5.42 9.50 5.31
CA MET A 55 -5.87 8.14 5.00
C MET A 55 -4.70 7.23 4.62
N LEU A 56 -3.82 7.66 3.71
CA LEU A 56 -2.61 6.92 3.34
C LEU A 56 -1.67 6.72 4.54
N GLY A 57 -1.51 7.76 5.37
CA GLY A 57 -0.73 7.70 6.60
C GLY A 57 -1.29 6.67 7.59
N GLY A 58 -2.60 6.70 7.84
CA GLY A 58 -3.28 5.73 8.71
C GLY A 58 -3.20 4.29 8.18
N TYR A 59 -3.36 4.10 6.88
CA TYR A 59 -3.23 2.79 6.24
C TYR A 59 -1.80 2.24 6.35
N THR A 60 -0.79 3.07 6.10
CA THR A 60 0.63 2.70 6.26
C THR A 60 0.96 2.38 7.71
N ALA A 61 0.46 3.19 8.65
CA ALA A 61 0.65 2.94 10.08
C ALA A 61 0.00 1.61 10.52
N GLY A 62 -1.23 1.33 10.08
CA GLY A 62 -1.89 0.05 10.35
C GLY A 62 -1.12 -1.14 9.78
N LEU A 63 -0.59 -1.01 8.57
CA LEU A 63 0.29 -2.02 7.95
C LEU A 63 1.56 -2.28 8.76
N ILE A 64 2.23 -1.23 9.22
CA ILE A 64 3.42 -1.34 10.07
C ILE A 64 3.05 -2.00 11.40
N LEU A 65 1.92 -1.65 11.99
CA LEU A 65 1.47 -2.18 13.27
C LEU A 65 1.13 -3.67 13.18
N ILE A 66 0.46 -4.10 12.10
CA ILE A 66 0.21 -5.52 11.81
C ILE A 66 1.53 -6.24 11.54
N GLY A 67 2.43 -5.65 10.76
CA GLY A 67 3.76 -6.22 10.47
C GLY A 67 4.65 -6.38 11.71
N ALA A 68 4.60 -5.42 12.64
CA ALA A 68 5.32 -5.47 13.90
C ALA A 68 4.70 -6.48 14.89
N ALA A 69 3.37 -6.64 14.86
CA ALA A 69 2.65 -7.62 15.68
C ALA A 69 2.72 -9.07 15.13
N SER A 70 3.24 -9.27 13.92
CA SER A 70 3.40 -10.59 13.28
C SER A 70 4.83 -11.15 13.36
N GLN A 71 5.70 -10.51 14.16
CA GLN A 71 6.92 -11.10 14.75
C GLN A 71 6.54 -12.00 15.93
#